data_AF-A0A1F8XFB7-F1
#
_entry.id   AF-A0A1F8XFB7-F1
#
_cell.length_a   1.000
_cell.length_b   1.000
_cell.length_c   1.000
_cell.angle_alpha   90.00
_cell.angle_beta   90.00
_cell.angle_gamma   90.00
#
_symmetry.space_group_name_H-M   'P 1'
#
loop_
_entity.id
_entity.type
_entity.pdbx_description
1 polymer ?
#
loop_
_entity_poly.entity_id
_entity_poly.type
_entity_poly.pdbx_seq_one_letter_code
_entity_poly.pdbx_strand_id
1 'polypeptide(L)'
;MGIIGIIAAVFLLASASPVLPAETVGKTTVRFGVIPRFNPHVTYEYYQPLMDYLSRNTPYRFELRLGRTYLETIEDLRKGTTDVAYLGGATYAIARHRFGARALVKPRNAEGGTTYRCFIIVRKDSPVRTIQDLRGKSVAFGARRATTGSLIPSYMLFGSGVTPNHLKVVKNLHNHEEVAKAVLKGIYDGGAVKDVVAWKYEAQGLRIIAESEELPNAPIAAGPSLPKDAEAAMVKVLLSIDASNPEEKAILAQWGPELRHGFVRARGEEYDFLYRKIVSIPTGCGIRCHTSNPFFAN
;
A
#
# COMPACT_ATOMS: atom_id res chain seq x y z
N MET A 1 -25.65 12.62 73.53
CA MET A 1 -25.05 13.40 72.43
C MET A 1 -23.54 13.22 72.52
N GLY A 2 -22.77 12.62 71.64
CA GLY A 2 -22.96 11.78 70.46
C GLY A 2 -21.61 11.09 70.23
N ILE A 3 -21.60 9.78 69.95
CA ILE A 3 -20.39 8.99 69.72
C ILE A 3 -20.05 9.09 68.23
N ILE A 4 -18.92 9.70 67.89
CA ILE A 4 -18.40 9.75 66.52
C ILE A 4 -17.48 8.54 66.33
N GLY A 5 -17.96 7.54 65.59
CA GLY A 5 -17.17 6.39 65.14
C GLY A 5 -16.32 6.77 63.93
N ILE A 6 -15.01 6.59 64.04
CA ILE A 6 -14.06 6.74 62.93
C ILE A 6 -14.08 5.44 62.12
N ILE A 7 -14.68 5.48 60.92
CA ILE A 7 -14.58 4.39 59.94
C ILE A 7 -13.26 4.58 59.19
N ALA A 8 -12.28 3.72 59.46
CA ALA A 8 -11.06 3.63 58.67
C ALA A 8 -11.36 2.94 57.33
N ALA A 9 -11.43 3.71 56.25
CA ALA A 9 -11.53 3.18 54.89
C ALA A 9 -10.16 2.63 54.48
N VAL A 10 -10.03 1.30 54.45
CA VAL A 10 -8.88 0.60 53.86
C VAL A 10 -9.00 0.69 52.34
N PHE A 11 -8.24 1.60 51.73
CA PHE A 11 -8.04 1.62 50.28
C PHE A 11 -7.16 0.42 49.89
N LEU A 12 -7.78 -0.64 49.35
CA LEU A 12 -7.04 -1.66 48.59
C LEU A 12 -6.51 -1.00 47.31
N LEU A 13 -5.23 -0.62 47.32
CA LEU A 13 -4.47 -0.37 46.10
C LEU A 13 -4.40 -1.68 45.32
N ALA A 14 -5.27 -1.85 44.34
CA ALA A 14 -5.15 -2.90 43.35
C ALA A 14 -3.86 -2.67 42.56
N SER A 15 -2.82 -3.44 42.90
CA SER A 15 -1.56 -3.49 42.17
C SER A 15 -1.85 -3.96 40.73
N ALA A 16 -1.98 -3.02 39.80
CA ALA A 16 -1.96 -3.35 38.39
C ALA A 16 -0.55 -3.82 38.03
N SER A 17 -0.35 -5.14 38.05
CA SER A 17 0.89 -5.73 37.55
C SER A 17 1.07 -5.31 36.08
N PRO A 18 2.22 -4.74 35.69
CA PRO A 18 2.47 -4.46 34.29
C PRO A 18 2.42 -5.78 33.52
N VAL A 19 1.54 -5.86 32.52
CA VAL A 19 1.51 -6.97 31.58
C VAL A 19 2.80 -6.92 30.78
N LEU A 20 3.79 -7.71 31.20
CA LEU A 20 5.00 -7.92 30.43
C LEU A 20 4.61 -8.57 29.09
N PRO A 21 5.23 -8.17 27.96
CA PRO A 21 4.99 -8.83 26.68
C PRO A 21 5.28 -10.33 26.82
N ALA A 22 4.33 -11.17 26.39
CA ALA A 22 4.51 -12.61 26.35
C ALA A 22 5.85 -12.96 25.68
N GLU A 23 6.69 -13.75 26.35
CA GLU A 23 8.03 -14.10 25.88
C GLU A 23 7.98 -14.68 24.45
N THR A 24 8.68 -14.00 23.53
CA THR A 24 8.91 -14.46 22.15
C THR A 24 10.10 -15.43 22.05
N VAL A 25 10.58 -15.95 23.19
CA VAL A 25 11.77 -16.79 23.25
C VAL A 25 11.46 -18.16 22.62
N GLY A 26 12.23 -18.55 21.61
CA GLY A 26 12.10 -19.85 20.93
C GLY A 26 11.20 -19.89 19.69
N LYS A 27 10.53 -18.79 19.30
CA LYS A 27 9.74 -18.76 18.05
C LYS A 27 10.64 -18.60 16.82
N THR A 28 10.36 -19.38 15.77
CA THR A 28 10.97 -19.19 14.45
C THR A 28 10.57 -17.83 13.88
N THR A 29 11.54 -17.10 13.33
CA THR A 29 11.33 -15.75 12.81
C THR A 29 10.82 -15.78 11.36
N VAL A 30 9.78 -14.99 11.09
CA VAL A 30 9.23 -14.70 9.76
C VAL A 30 9.45 -13.21 9.48
N ARG A 31 10.20 -12.90 8.43
CA ARG A 31 10.54 -11.52 8.07
C ARG A 31 9.48 -10.94 7.14
N PHE A 32 8.86 -9.84 7.55
CA PHE A 32 7.80 -9.17 6.83
C PHE A 32 8.31 -7.87 6.21
N GLY A 33 8.42 -7.83 4.89
CA GLY A 33 8.85 -6.68 4.11
C GLY A 33 7.72 -5.72 3.79
N VAL A 34 8.04 -4.43 3.69
CA VAL A 34 7.12 -3.43 3.11
C VAL A 34 7.89 -2.57 2.11
N ILE A 35 7.30 -2.37 0.92
CA ILE A 35 7.86 -1.42 -0.06
C ILE A 35 7.86 0.02 0.50
N PRO A 36 8.89 0.83 0.21
CA PRO A 36 9.05 2.17 0.78
C PRO A 36 8.04 3.16 0.20
N ARG A 37 6.84 3.21 0.78
CA ARG A 37 5.75 4.14 0.42
C ARG A 37 5.70 5.37 1.32
N PHE A 38 6.24 5.25 2.53
CA PHE A 38 6.31 6.30 3.54
C PHE A 38 7.75 6.40 4.06
N ASN A 39 8.03 7.43 4.86
CA ASN A 39 9.30 7.47 5.57
C ASN A 39 9.39 6.30 6.59
N PRO A 40 10.60 5.91 7.02
CA PRO A 40 10.79 4.74 7.90
C PRO A 40 10.02 4.81 9.22
N HIS A 41 9.91 5.99 9.83
CA HIS A 41 9.20 6.17 11.10
C HIS A 41 7.70 5.86 10.94
N VAL A 42 7.05 6.51 9.97
CA VAL A 42 5.62 6.29 9.67
C VAL A 42 5.38 4.83 9.26
N THR A 43 6.32 4.24 8.52
CA THR A 43 6.23 2.83 8.16
C THR A 43 6.27 1.95 9.41
N TYR A 44 7.19 2.19 10.34
CA TYR A 44 7.24 1.46 11.61
C TYR A 44 5.93 1.59 12.40
N GLU A 45 5.41 2.80 12.58
CA GLU A 45 4.14 3.04 13.29
C GLU A 45 2.97 2.29 12.65
N TYR A 46 2.90 2.23 11.32
CA TYR A 46 1.78 1.59 10.62
C TYR A 46 1.83 0.07 10.63
N TYR A 47 3.03 -0.54 10.65
CA TYR A 47 3.17 -1.98 10.44
C TYR A 47 3.64 -2.74 11.67
N GLN A 48 4.33 -2.11 12.62
CA GLN A 48 4.77 -2.78 13.85
C GLN A 48 3.60 -3.35 14.67
N PRO A 49 2.47 -2.65 14.86
CA PRO A 49 1.33 -3.22 15.59
C PRO A 49 0.76 -4.49 14.95
N LEU A 50 0.82 -4.60 13.62
CA LEU A 50 0.47 -5.84 12.93
C LEU A 50 1.49 -6.94 13.21
N MET A 51 2.80 -6.64 13.22
CA MET A 51 3.83 -7.63 13.54
C MET A 51 3.66 -8.18 14.96
N ASP A 52 3.36 -7.30 15.92
CA ASP A 52 3.10 -7.68 17.30
C ASP A 52 1.85 -8.56 17.41
N TYR A 53 0.79 -8.21 16.68
CA TYR A 53 -0.43 -9.01 16.62
C TYR A 53 -0.19 -10.39 16.03
N LEU A 54 0.52 -10.50 14.89
CA LEU A 54 0.86 -11.79 14.29
C LEU A 54 1.77 -12.61 15.20
N SER A 55 2.75 -11.97 15.86
CA SER A 55 3.66 -12.65 16.79
C SER A 55 2.96 -13.19 18.03
N ARG A 56 1.92 -12.51 18.51
CA ARG A 56 1.10 -12.98 19.65
C ARG A 56 0.16 -14.12 19.25
N ASN A 57 -0.42 -14.06 18.06
CA ASN A 57 -1.49 -14.97 17.63
C ASN A 57 -1.01 -16.14 16.77
N THR A 58 0.31 -16.30 16.58
CA THR A 58 0.91 -17.41 15.83
C THR A 58 2.10 -18.01 16.60
N PRO A 59 2.55 -19.23 16.25
CA PRO A 59 3.78 -19.80 16.82
C PRO A 59 5.08 -19.18 16.24
N TYR A 60 4.98 -18.14 15.42
CA TYR A 60 6.13 -17.47 14.81
C TYR A 60 6.35 -16.08 15.40
N ARG A 61 7.58 -15.60 15.28
CA ARG A 61 7.93 -14.21 15.56
C ARG A 61 7.95 -13.45 14.23
N PHE A 62 7.12 -12.44 14.08
CA PHE A 62 7.11 -11.60 12.89
C PHE A 62 8.00 -10.38 13.11
N GLU A 63 8.95 -10.17 12.20
CA GLU A 63 9.88 -9.04 12.25
C GLU A 63 9.73 -8.16 11.03
N LEU A 64 9.51 -6.86 11.25
CA LEU A 64 9.40 -5.88 10.18
C LEU A 64 10.76 -5.65 9.52
N ARG A 65 10.80 -5.75 8.20
CA ARG A 65 11.94 -5.33 7.36
C ARG A 65 11.52 -4.19 6.45
N LEU A 66 12.18 -3.06 6.62
CA LEU A 66 11.95 -1.88 5.79
C LEU A 66 12.83 -1.98 4.53
N GLY A 67 12.20 -2.16 3.37
CA GLY A 67 12.93 -2.14 2.10
C GLY A 67 13.35 -0.71 1.75
N ARG A 68 14.58 -0.50 1.26
CA ARG A 68 15.04 0.84 0.87
C ARG A 68 14.52 1.22 -0.51
N THR A 69 14.30 0.23 -1.36
CA THR A 69 13.69 0.41 -2.68
C THR A 69 12.64 -0.67 -2.97
N TYR A 70 11.77 -0.39 -3.94
CA TYR A 70 10.78 -1.34 -4.43
C TYR A 70 11.45 -2.61 -4.99
N LEU A 71 12.56 -2.45 -5.74
CA LEU A 71 13.30 -3.58 -6.32
C LEU A 71 13.99 -4.42 -5.27
N GLU A 72 14.62 -3.76 -4.29
CA GLU A 72 15.26 -4.47 -3.18
C GLU A 72 14.24 -5.33 -2.44
N THR A 73 13.05 -4.81 -2.17
CA THR A 73 11.98 -5.59 -1.51
C THR A 73 11.60 -6.83 -2.34
N ILE A 74 11.53 -6.71 -3.66
CA ILE A 74 11.24 -7.83 -4.57
C ILE A 74 12.39 -8.84 -4.58
N GLU A 75 13.64 -8.39 -4.66
CA GLU A 75 14.82 -9.26 -4.64
C GLU A 75 15.02 -9.94 -3.29
N ASP A 76 14.71 -9.26 -2.20
CA ASP A 76 14.75 -9.83 -0.86
C ASP A 76 13.72 -10.94 -0.68
N LEU A 77 12.51 -10.73 -1.21
CA LEU A 77 11.46 -11.74 -1.25
C LEU A 77 11.86 -12.94 -2.12
N ARG A 78 12.58 -12.71 -3.23
CA ARG A 78 13.10 -13.76 -4.11
C ARG A 78 14.20 -14.59 -3.43
N LYS A 79 15.12 -13.92 -2.72
CA LYS A 79 16.26 -14.54 -2.05
C LYS A 79 15.89 -15.20 -0.72
N GLY A 80 14.71 -14.93 -0.19
CA GLY A 80 14.30 -15.38 1.14
C GLY A 80 15.06 -14.67 2.26
N THR A 81 15.57 -13.45 2.01
CA THR A 81 15.99 -12.53 3.09
C THR A 81 14.78 -11.84 3.72
N THR A 82 13.67 -11.78 2.98
CA THR A 82 12.32 -11.47 3.43
C THR A 82 11.40 -12.62 3.04
N ASP A 83 10.51 -13.06 3.93
CA ASP A 83 9.68 -14.25 3.73
C ASP A 83 8.28 -13.90 3.18
N VAL A 84 7.73 -12.78 3.67
CA VAL A 84 6.44 -12.20 3.27
C VAL A 84 6.66 -10.73 2.96
N ALA A 85 5.98 -10.15 1.98
CA ALA A 85 6.02 -8.71 1.77
C ALA A 85 4.64 -8.13 1.44
N TYR A 86 4.37 -6.93 1.95
CA TYR A 86 3.24 -6.12 1.48
C TYR A 86 3.66 -5.33 0.23
N LEU A 87 3.18 -5.78 -0.93
CA LEU A 87 3.58 -5.27 -2.25
C LEU A 87 2.46 -4.45 -2.90
N GLY A 88 2.81 -3.50 -3.75
CA GLY A 88 1.86 -2.94 -4.70
C GLY A 88 1.49 -3.94 -5.80
N GLY A 89 0.36 -3.75 -6.48
CA GLY A 89 -0.12 -4.70 -7.51
C GLY A 89 0.89 -4.95 -8.64
N ALA A 90 1.56 -3.90 -9.12
CA ALA A 90 2.59 -3.98 -10.15
C ALA A 90 3.83 -4.75 -9.68
N THR A 91 4.32 -4.45 -8.46
CA THR A 91 5.45 -5.16 -7.88
C THR A 91 5.14 -6.62 -7.58
N TYR A 92 3.90 -6.92 -7.17
CA TYR A 92 3.45 -8.29 -7.00
C TYR A 92 3.38 -9.03 -8.34
N ALA A 93 2.81 -8.41 -9.38
CA ALA A 93 2.73 -9.01 -10.72
C ALA A 93 4.12 -9.37 -11.26
N ILE A 94 5.13 -8.52 -11.02
CA ILE A 94 6.54 -8.81 -11.35
C ILE A 94 7.07 -9.98 -10.52
N ALA A 95 6.87 -9.97 -9.21
CA ALA A 95 7.35 -11.03 -8.31
C ALA A 95 6.73 -12.41 -8.65
N ARG A 96 5.43 -12.43 -8.94
CA ARG A 96 4.69 -13.61 -9.39
C ARG A 96 5.26 -14.17 -10.69
N HIS A 97 5.44 -13.32 -11.70
CA HIS A 97 5.97 -13.78 -12.99
C HIS A 97 7.45 -14.17 -12.95
N ARG A 98 8.28 -13.50 -12.13
CA ARG A 98 9.72 -13.76 -12.08
C ARG A 98 10.09 -15.00 -11.27
N PHE A 99 9.41 -15.24 -10.16
CA PHE A 99 9.79 -16.31 -9.23
C PHE A 99 8.61 -16.96 -8.50
N GLY A 100 7.39 -16.79 -8.98
CA GLY A 100 6.22 -17.51 -8.44
C GLY A 100 5.76 -17.00 -7.08
N ALA A 101 5.95 -15.73 -6.74
CA ALA A 101 5.40 -15.15 -5.52
C ALA A 101 3.88 -15.35 -5.41
N ARG A 102 3.40 -15.68 -4.21
CA ARG A 102 2.02 -16.12 -3.96
C ARG A 102 1.26 -15.05 -3.18
N ALA A 103 0.19 -14.52 -3.76
CA ALA A 103 -0.70 -13.61 -3.04
C ALA A 103 -1.45 -14.41 -1.96
N LEU A 104 -1.49 -13.88 -0.75
CA LEU A 104 -2.08 -14.57 0.40
C LEU A 104 -3.40 -13.92 0.81
N VAL A 105 -3.32 -12.63 1.12
CA VAL A 105 -4.46 -11.80 1.50
C VAL A 105 -4.32 -10.40 0.92
N LYS A 106 -5.43 -9.69 0.78
CA LYS A 106 -5.48 -8.27 0.45
C LYS A 106 -6.44 -7.57 1.40
N PRO A 107 -6.16 -6.31 1.79
CA PRO A 107 -7.02 -5.60 2.72
C PRO A 107 -8.33 -5.17 2.05
N ARG A 108 -9.34 -4.92 2.88
CA ARG A 108 -10.58 -4.24 2.48
C ARG A 108 -10.40 -2.72 2.57
N ASN A 109 -11.22 -1.98 1.82
CA ASN A 109 -11.39 -0.54 2.03
C ASN A 109 -12.43 -0.27 3.13
N ALA A 110 -12.70 0.99 3.43
CA ALA A 110 -13.63 1.38 4.50
C ALA A 110 -15.07 0.91 4.24
N GLU A 111 -15.43 0.73 2.97
CA GLU A 111 -16.72 0.25 2.49
C GLU A 111 -16.78 -1.29 2.37
N GLY A 112 -15.71 -2.00 2.79
CA GLY A 112 -15.62 -3.46 2.72
C GLY A 112 -15.24 -4.03 1.34
N GLY A 113 -15.12 -3.17 0.32
CA GLY A 113 -14.65 -3.49 -1.03
C GLY A 113 -13.15 -3.82 -1.08
N THR A 114 -12.72 -4.37 -2.21
CA THR A 114 -11.34 -4.91 -2.37
C THR A 114 -10.63 -4.39 -3.60
N THR A 115 -11.19 -3.35 -4.21
CA THR A 115 -10.70 -2.68 -5.40
C THR A 115 -10.51 -1.20 -5.14
N TYR A 116 -9.71 -0.56 -5.99
CA TYR A 116 -9.51 0.88 -6.02
C TYR A 116 -9.33 1.34 -7.47
N ARG A 117 -9.34 2.65 -7.70
CA ARG A 117 -9.06 3.26 -9.01
C ARG A 117 -7.91 4.28 -8.95
N CYS A 118 -7.32 4.52 -10.12
CA CYS A 118 -6.38 5.59 -10.35
C CYS A 118 -7.06 6.69 -11.15
N PHE A 119 -6.87 7.93 -10.73
CA PHE A 119 -7.49 9.08 -11.37
C PHE A 119 -6.45 10.05 -11.90
N ILE A 120 -6.82 10.70 -13.01
CA ILE A 120 -6.13 11.90 -13.49
C ILE A 120 -6.92 13.10 -13.00
N ILE A 121 -6.24 13.99 -12.28
CA ILE A 121 -6.79 15.17 -11.62
C ILE A 121 -6.24 16.44 -12.24
N VAL A 122 -7.03 17.50 -12.19
CA VAL A 122 -6.66 18.88 -12.53
C VAL A 122 -7.28 19.83 -11.51
N ARG A 123 -6.90 21.10 -11.51
CA ARG A 123 -7.66 22.11 -10.74
C ARG A 123 -9.08 22.25 -11.31
N LYS A 124 -10.05 22.53 -10.44
CA LYS A 124 -11.46 22.68 -10.80
C LYS A 124 -11.69 23.75 -11.86
N ASP A 125 -10.95 24.86 -11.77
CA ASP A 125 -10.97 26.01 -12.67
C ASP A 125 -10.07 25.85 -13.92
N SER A 126 -9.35 24.72 -14.04
CA SER A 126 -8.52 24.44 -15.22
C SER A 126 -9.38 24.30 -16.48
N PRO A 127 -8.93 24.81 -17.65
CA PRO A 127 -9.59 24.58 -18.92
C PRO A 127 -9.46 23.13 -19.41
N VAL A 128 -8.55 22.32 -18.83
CA VAL A 128 -8.36 20.91 -19.18
C VAL A 128 -9.61 20.11 -18.81
N ARG A 129 -10.18 19.37 -19.78
CA ARG A 129 -11.38 18.54 -19.59
C ARG A 129 -11.13 17.07 -19.87
N THR A 130 -10.15 16.75 -20.72
CA THR A 130 -9.81 15.38 -21.13
C THR A 130 -8.31 15.12 -20.98
N ILE A 131 -7.90 13.85 -21.09
CA ILE A 131 -6.47 13.49 -21.11
C ILE A 131 -5.76 14.17 -22.29
N GLN A 132 -6.44 14.29 -23.44
CA GLN A 132 -5.91 14.89 -24.65
C GLN A 132 -5.54 16.38 -24.47
N ASP A 133 -6.26 17.09 -23.60
CA ASP A 133 -6.00 18.49 -23.27
C ASP A 133 -4.72 18.68 -22.42
N LEU A 134 -4.12 17.58 -21.93
CA LEU A 134 -2.83 17.62 -21.23
C LEU A 134 -1.64 17.79 -22.18
N ARG A 135 -1.85 17.73 -23.51
CA ARG A 135 -0.77 18.02 -24.46
C ARG A 135 -0.24 19.45 -24.26
N GLY A 136 1.08 19.59 -24.16
CA GLY A 136 1.76 20.84 -23.84
C GLY A 136 1.61 21.28 -22.38
N LYS A 137 1.06 20.45 -21.50
CA LYS A 137 0.87 20.74 -20.07
C LYS A 137 1.88 20.02 -19.19
N SER A 138 1.97 20.46 -17.94
CA SER A 138 2.81 19.87 -16.90
C SER A 138 2.03 18.85 -16.07
N VAL A 139 2.55 17.63 -15.90
CA VAL A 139 1.87 16.54 -15.21
C VAL A 139 2.75 15.93 -14.11
N ALA A 140 2.19 15.83 -12.91
CA ALA A 140 2.82 15.18 -11.77
C ALA A 140 2.31 13.75 -11.55
N PHE A 141 3.23 12.81 -11.41
CA PHE A 141 2.99 11.42 -11.07
C PHE A 141 3.48 11.15 -9.64
N GLY A 142 2.98 10.08 -9.02
CA GLY A 142 3.57 9.56 -7.78
C GLY A 142 4.89 8.82 -8.03
N ALA A 143 5.30 8.00 -7.06
CA ALA A 143 6.54 7.22 -7.16
C ALA A 143 6.62 6.39 -8.45
N ARG A 144 7.78 6.41 -9.12
CA ARG A 144 7.99 5.82 -10.47
C ARG A 144 7.55 4.37 -10.61
N ARG A 145 7.77 3.55 -9.58
CA ARG A 145 7.44 2.12 -9.56
C ARG A 145 6.11 1.82 -8.85
N ALA A 146 5.31 2.83 -8.54
CA ALA A 146 3.98 2.65 -7.98
C ALA A 146 2.97 2.29 -9.07
N THR A 147 2.08 1.33 -8.75
CA THR A 147 0.96 0.94 -9.62
C THR A 147 0.04 2.12 -9.87
N THR A 148 -0.40 2.75 -8.78
CA THR A 148 -1.34 3.87 -8.76
C THR A 148 -0.75 5.21 -9.15
N GLY A 149 0.52 5.43 -8.80
CA GLY A 149 1.16 6.72 -8.97
C GLY A 149 1.80 6.91 -10.34
N SER A 150 2.06 5.82 -11.07
CA SER A 150 2.89 5.86 -12.28
C SER A 150 2.41 4.91 -13.37
N LEU A 151 2.33 3.60 -13.11
CA LEU A 151 2.04 2.60 -14.15
C LEU A 151 0.68 2.81 -14.82
N ILE A 152 -0.40 2.74 -14.03
CA ILE A 152 -1.76 2.82 -14.55
C ILE A 152 -2.04 4.19 -15.17
N PRO A 153 -1.68 5.30 -14.51
CA PRO A 153 -1.76 6.62 -15.13
C PRO A 153 -1.02 6.73 -16.47
N SER A 154 0.21 6.20 -16.56
CA SER A 154 0.97 6.20 -17.83
C SER A 154 0.26 5.39 -18.92
N TYR A 155 -0.35 4.27 -18.55
CA TYR A 155 -1.16 3.46 -19.46
C TYR A 155 -2.42 4.20 -19.94
N MET A 156 -3.10 4.94 -19.05
CA MET A 156 -4.27 5.76 -19.42
C MET A 156 -3.90 6.88 -20.39
N LEU A 157 -2.77 7.56 -20.15
CA LEU A 157 -2.25 8.58 -21.07
C LEU A 157 -1.94 7.96 -22.44
N PHE A 158 -1.20 6.85 -22.45
CA PHE A 158 -0.82 6.17 -23.69
C PHE A 158 -2.03 5.69 -24.49
N GLY A 159 -3.01 5.07 -23.82
CA GLY A 159 -4.28 4.64 -24.45
C GLY A 159 -5.11 5.79 -25.03
N SER A 160 -4.86 7.02 -24.57
CA SER A 160 -5.48 8.26 -25.08
C SER A 160 -4.64 8.96 -26.16
N GLY A 161 -3.55 8.32 -26.63
CA GLY A 161 -2.61 8.89 -27.59
C GLY A 161 -1.72 10.00 -27.02
N VAL A 162 -1.61 10.12 -25.69
CA VAL A 162 -0.73 11.08 -25.01
C VAL A 162 0.50 10.34 -24.50
N THR A 163 1.68 10.77 -24.94
CA THR A 163 2.96 10.21 -24.50
C THR A 163 3.72 11.27 -23.70
N PRO A 164 4.77 10.91 -22.94
CA PRO A 164 5.60 11.89 -22.23
C PRO A 164 6.14 13.01 -23.15
N ASN A 165 6.41 12.73 -24.43
CA ASN A 165 6.90 13.71 -25.40
C ASN A 165 5.84 14.76 -25.78
N HIS A 166 4.56 14.46 -25.58
CA HIS A 166 3.49 15.43 -25.77
C HIS A 166 3.28 16.34 -24.55
N LEU A 167 3.92 16.06 -23.41
CA LEU A 167 3.79 16.84 -22.19
C LEU A 167 4.93 17.84 -22.06
N LYS A 168 4.65 19.05 -21.55
CA LYS A 168 5.69 20.06 -21.32
C LYS A 168 6.64 19.65 -20.20
N VAL A 169 6.09 19.07 -19.13
CA VAL A 169 6.86 18.57 -17.98
C VAL A 169 6.21 17.30 -17.48
N VAL A 170 7.04 16.29 -17.20
CA VAL A 170 6.65 15.08 -16.46
C VAL A 170 7.53 14.97 -15.22
N LYS A 171 6.91 14.95 -14.03
CA LYS A 171 7.65 14.81 -12.77
C LYS A 171 7.05 13.72 -11.91
N ASN A 172 7.88 12.84 -11.36
CA ASN A 172 7.49 11.96 -10.26
C ASN A 172 7.77 12.64 -8.92
N LEU A 173 6.75 12.74 -8.09
CA LEU A 173 6.81 13.16 -6.69
C LEU A 173 6.80 11.91 -5.78
N HIS A 174 6.95 12.10 -4.46
CA HIS A 174 7.15 10.97 -3.55
C HIS A 174 5.86 10.16 -3.33
N ASN A 175 4.72 10.83 -3.23
CA ASN A 175 3.44 10.20 -2.88
C ASN A 175 2.24 10.94 -3.48
N HIS A 176 1.05 10.35 -3.36
CA HIS A 176 -0.19 10.89 -3.91
C HIS A 176 -0.61 12.23 -3.30
N GLU A 177 -0.34 12.44 -2.01
CA GLU A 177 -0.68 13.68 -1.30
C GLU A 177 0.14 14.87 -1.83
N GLU A 178 1.42 14.66 -2.11
CA GLU A 178 2.27 15.67 -2.76
C GLU A 178 1.78 16.02 -4.16
N VAL A 179 1.36 15.02 -4.95
CA VAL A 179 0.78 15.25 -6.28
C VAL A 179 -0.47 16.10 -6.20
N ALA A 180 -1.44 15.73 -5.35
CA ALA A 180 -2.69 16.47 -5.19
C ALA A 180 -2.43 17.94 -4.77
N LYS A 181 -1.54 18.15 -3.77
CA LYS A 181 -1.17 19.48 -3.30
C LYS A 181 -0.45 20.30 -4.37
N ALA A 182 0.41 19.69 -5.18
CA ALA A 182 1.14 20.41 -6.22
C ALA A 182 0.20 20.87 -7.35
N VAL A 183 -0.80 20.06 -7.71
CA VAL A 183 -1.84 20.45 -8.68
C VAL A 183 -2.72 21.57 -8.12
N LEU A 184 -3.17 21.46 -6.86
CA LEU A 184 -3.94 22.51 -6.19
C LEU A 184 -3.22 23.86 -6.17
N LYS A 185 -1.91 23.84 -5.91
CA LYS A 185 -1.05 25.04 -5.91
C LYS A 185 -0.74 25.59 -7.31
N GLY A 186 -1.19 24.92 -8.38
CA GLY A 186 -0.89 25.31 -9.76
C GLY A 186 0.57 25.11 -10.17
N ILE A 187 1.33 24.29 -9.43
CA ILE A 187 2.71 23.94 -9.78
C ILE A 187 2.72 23.01 -10.98
N TYR A 188 1.71 22.14 -11.08
CA TYR A 188 1.45 21.28 -12.23
C TYR A 188 0.01 21.45 -12.71
N ASP A 189 -0.21 21.37 -14.02
CA ASP A 189 -1.53 21.52 -14.65
C ASP A 189 -2.44 20.30 -14.39
N GLY A 190 -1.84 19.12 -14.24
CA GLY A 190 -2.53 17.88 -13.89
C GLY A 190 -1.68 16.93 -13.07
N GLY A 191 -2.31 15.89 -12.54
CA GLY A 191 -1.61 14.88 -11.76
C GLY A 191 -2.31 13.54 -11.70
N ALA A 192 -1.60 12.53 -11.22
CA ALA A 192 -2.09 11.17 -11.10
C ALA A 192 -2.11 10.69 -9.64
N VAL A 193 -3.29 10.32 -9.15
CA VAL A 193 -3.51 9.94 -7.75
C VAL A 193 -4.40 8.71 -7.62
N LYS A 194 -4.36 8.09 -6.43
CA LYS A 194 -5.33 7.06 -6.03
C LYS A 194 -6.68 7.72 -5.69
N ASP A 195 -7.77 6.99 -5.91
CA ASP A 195 -9.15 7.40 -5.64
C ASP A 195 -9.37 8.16 -4.30
N VAL A 196 -8.97 7.57 -3.18
CA VAL A 196 -9.15 8.16 -1.84
C VAL A 196 -8.48 9.53 -1.69
N VAL A 197 -7.40 9.77 -2.42
CA VAL A 197 -6.72 11.08 -2.40
C VAL A 197 -7.45 12.06 -3.31
N ALA A 198 -7.89 11.63 -4.49
CA ALA A 198 -8.68 12.51 -5.35
C ALA A 198 -9.96 12.97 -4.67
N TRP A 199 -10.75 12.06 -4.09
CA TRP A 199 -12.00 12.38 -3.40
C TRP A 199 -11.77 13.32 -2.21
N LYS A 200 -10.71 13.10 -1.43
CA LYS A 200 -10.32 13.97 -0.32
C LYS A 200 -10.07 15.43 -0.75
N TYR A 201 -9.49 15.63 -1.93
CA TYR A 201 -9.10 16.95 -2.43
C TYR A 201 -10.05 17.55 -3.47
N GLU A 202 -11.08 16.81 -3.90
CA GLU A 202 -12.11 17.29 -4.81
C GLU A 202 -12.88 18.49 -4.22
N ALA A 203 -13.29 18.36 -2.96
CA ALA A 203 -13.91 19.45 -2.21
C ALA A 203 -12.97 20.67 -2.02
N GLN A 204 -11.65 20.49 -2.17
CA GLN A 204 -10.63 21.54 -2.03
C GLN A 204 -10.27 22.20 -3.37
N GLY A 205 -10.97 21.87 -4.46
CA GLY A 205 -10.77 22.51 -5.76
C GLY A 205 -10.01 21.65 -6.77
N LEU A 206 -9.95 20.33 -6.58
CA LEU A 206 -9.58 19.41 -7.66
C LEU A 206 -10.81 18.93 -8.43
N ARG A 207 -10.57 18.45 -9.65
CA ARG A 207 -11.55 17.81 -10.53
C ARG A 207 -10.91 16.60 -11.19
N ILE A 208 -11.63 15.48 -11.18
CA ILE A 208 -11.24 14.25 -11.89
C ILE A 208 -11.62 14.41 -13.37
N ILE A 209 -10.69 14.08 -14.27
CA ILE A 209 -10.91 14.13 -15.73
C ILE A 209 -10.80 12.77 -16.41
N ALA A 210 -10.31 11.75 -15.70
CA ALA A 210 -10.29 10.37 -16.16
C ALA A 210 -10.12 9.40 -14.99
N GLU A 211 -10.68 8.19 -15.17
CA GLU A 211 -10.56 7.08 -14.23
C GLU A 211 -10.06 5.80 -14.89
N SER A 212 -9.30 5.00 -14.14
CA SER A 212 -8.91 3.66 -14.56
C SER A 212 -10.05 2.66 -14.37
N GLU A 213 -9.89 1.48 -14.97
CA GLU A 213 -10.58 0.27 -14.52
C GLU A 213 -10.32 -0.01 -13.03
N GLU A 214 -11.16 -0.83 -12.42
CA GLU A 214 -10.93 -1.27 -11.05
C GLU A 214 -9.68 -2.14 -10.93
N LEU A 215 -8.89 -1.86 -9.92
CA LEU A 215 -7.64 -2.52 -9.63
C LEU A 215 -7.77 -3.24 -8.28
N PRO A 216 -7.33 -4.50 -8.15
CA PRO A 216 -7.33 -5.17 -6.87
C PRO A 216 -6.41 -4.47 -5.87
N ASN A 217 -6.84 -4.35 -4.62
CA ASN A 217 -6.03 -3.84 -3.52
C ASN A 217 -4.70 -4.58 -3.42
N ALA A 218 -3.65 -3.87 -3.02
CA ALA A 218 -2.30 -4.42 -2.83
C ALA A 218 -2.32 -5.73 -2.01
N PRO A 219 -1.63 -6.80 -2.45
CA PRO A 219 -1.59 -8.05 -1.70
C PRO A 219 -0.43 -8.09 -0.71
N ILE A 220 -0.65 -8.75 0.42
CA ILE A 220 0.41 -9.38 1.19
C ILE A 220 0.76 -10.69 0.47
N ALA A 221 2.03 -10.84 0.08
CA ALA A 221 2.50 -11.94 -0.74
C ALA A 221 3.68 -12.68 -0.10
N ALA A 222 3.71 -14.00 -0.28
CA ALA A 222 4.81 -14.86 0.16
C ALA A 222 5.86 -15.05 -0.93
N GLY A 223 7.12 -15.06 -0.50
CA GLY A 223 8.23 -15.56 -1.30
C GLY A 223 8.23 -17.10 -1.37
N PRO A 224 9.13 -17.67 -2.19
CA PRO A 224 9.27 -19.13 -2.32
C PRO A 224 9.73 -19.80 -1.02
N SER A 225 10.46 -19.07 -0.15
CA SER A 225 11.09 -19.61 1.07
C SER A 225 10.17 -19.70 2.28
N LEU A 226 8.96 -19.12 2.24
CA LEU A 226 8.06 -19.11 3.40
C LEU A 226 7.55 -20.52 3.72
N PRO A 227 7.76 -21.02 4.96
CA PRO A 227 7.18 -22.28 5.42
C PRO A 227 5.64 -22.30 5.30
N LYS A 228 5.08 -23.44 4.89
CA LYS A 228 3.63 -23.57 4.62
C LYS A 228 2.76 -23.44 5.86
N ASP A 229 3.26 -23.91 6.99
CA ASP A 229 2.69 -23.75 8.32
C ASP A 229 2.69 -22.28 8.77
N ALA A 230 3.78 -21.55 8.56
CA ALA A 230 3.86 -20.10 8.82
C ALA A 230 2.86 -19.30 7.98
N GLU A 231 2.75 -19.63 6.69
CA GLU A 231 1.74 -19.05 5.81
C GLU A 231 0.33 -19.33 6.29
N ALA A 232 0.01 -20.59 6.58
CA ALA A 232 -1.32 -21.00 7.01
C ALA A 232 -1.72 -20.30 8.31
N ALA A 233 -0.79 -20.22 9.29
CA ALA A 233 -1.00 -19.53 10.55
C ALA A 233 -1.28 -18.03 10.34
N MET A 234 -0.44 -17.34 9.56
CA MET A 234 -0.62 -15.92 9.26
C MET A 234 -1.96 -15.66 8.58
N VAL A 235 -2.28 -16.41 7.52
CA VAL A 235 -3.50 -16.17 6.77
C VAL A 235 -4.74 -16.49 7.61
N LYS A 236 -4.72 -17.55 8.42
CA LYS A 236 -5.82 -17.85 9.34
C LYS A 236 -6.09 -16.66 10.28
N VAL A 237 -5.05 -16.15 10.94
CA VAL A 237 -5.15 -15.02 11.88
C VAL A 237 -5.64 -13.74 11.20
N LEU A 238 -5.11 -13.41 10.01
CA LEU A 238 -5.52 -12.21 9.28
C LEU A 238 -6.96 -12.27 8.75
N LEU A 239 -7.48 -13.47 8.47
CA LEU A 239 -8.85 -13.65 8.00
C LEU A 239 -9.86 -13.81 9.13
N SER A 240 -9.42 -14.14 10.35
CA SER A 240 -10.32 -14.29 11.50
C SER A 240 -10.63 -12.96 12.19
N ILE A 241 -9.81 -11.92 12.00
CA ILE A 241 -10.05 -10.61 12.62
C ILE A 241 -11.28 -9.92 11.97
N ASP A 242 -12.24 -9.56 12.80
CA ASP A 242 -13.53 -9.00 12.48
C ASP A 242 -13.59 -7.51 12.86
N ALA A 243 -13.66 -6.66 11.83
CA ALA A 243 -13.77 -5.21 12.00
C ALA A 243 -15.11 -4.75 12.62
N SER A 244 -16.10 -5.64 12.76
CA SER A 244 -17.37 -5.36 13.42
C SER A 244 -17.31 -5.58 14.94
N ASN A 245 -16.37 -6.39 15.42
CA ASN A 245 -16.14 -6.61 16.84
C ASN A 245 -15.42 -5.38 17.46
N PRO A 246 -15.92 -4.76 18.55
CA PRO A 246 -15.32 -3.56 19.13
C PRO A 246 -13.87 -3.71 19.60
N GLU A 247 -13.51 -4.86 20.17
CA GLU A 247 -12.15 -5.12 20.67
C GLU A 247 -11.18 -5.29 19.49
N GLU A 248 -11.55 -6.08 18.50
CA GLU A 248 -10.72 -6.29 17.31
C GLU A 248 -10.64 -5.05 16.42
N LYS A 249 -11.70 -4.24 16.38
CA LYS A 249 -11.69 -2.91 15.76
C LYS A 249 -10.67 -1.98 16.43
N ALA A 250 -10.53 -2.05 17.76
CA ALA A 250 -9.52 -1.27 18.48
C ALA A 250 -8.09 -1.74 18.18
N ILE A 251 -7.90 -3.05 17.91
CA ILE A 251 -6.62 -3.59 17.41
C ILE A 251 -6.35 -3.07 16.00
N LEU A 252 -7.32 -3.21 15.09
CA LEU A 252 -7.23 -2.76 13.69
C LEU A 252 -6.95 -1.26 13.59
N ALA A 253 -7.50 -0.44 14.48
CA ALA A 253 -7.31 1.01 14.49
C ALA A 253 -5.85 1.43 14.74
N GLN A 254 -5.03 0.57 15.34
CA GLN A 254 -3.60 0.81 15.54
C GLN A 254 -2.77 0.52 14.28
N TRP A 255 -3.34 -0.18 13.30
CA TRP A 255 -2.63 -0.52 12.07
C TRP A 255 -2.68 0.64 11.08
N GLY A 256 -1.80 0.58 10.09
CA GLY A 256 -1.78 1.55 9.00
C GLY A 256 -3.17 1.71 8.34
N PRO A 257 -3.50 2.90 7.78
CA PRO A 257 -4.83 3.19 7.24
C PRO A 257 -5.34 2.20 6.20
N GLU A 258 -4.45 1.53 5.48
CA GLU A 258 -4.80 0.52 4.47
C GLU A 258 -5.12 -0.86 5.05
N LEU A 259 -4.78 -1.13 6.32
CA LEU A 259 -4.90 -2.45 6.94
C LEU A 259 -6.01 -2.53 7.99
N ARG A 260 -6.54 -1.39 8.44
CA ARG A 260 -7.49 -1.27 9.55
C ARG A 260 -8.93 -1.72 9.26
N HIS A 261 -9.19 -2.25 8.07
CA HIS A 261 -10.54 -2.68 7.64
C HIS A 261 -10.65 -4.19 7.43
N GLY A 262 -9.65 -4.95 7.90
CA GLY A 262 -9.60 -6.39 7.76
C GLY A 262 -9.18 -6.85 6.36
N PHE A 263 -9.23 -8.16 6.14
CA PHE A 263 -8.64 -8.80 4.96
C PHE A 263 -9.59 -9.77 4.27
N VAL A 264 -9.27 -10.08 3.02
CA VAL A 264 -9.82 -11.21 2.26
C VAL A 264 -8.69 -12.02 1.63
N ARG A 265 -8.98 -13.26 1.23
CA ARG A 265 -8.06 -14.02 0.38
C ARG A 265 -7.77 -13.26 -0.90
N ALA A 266 -6.50 -13.18 -1.26
CA ALA A 266 -6.06 -12.65 -2.55
C ALA A 266 -5.82 -13.80 -3.52
N ARG A 267 -6.14 -13.61 -4.80
CA ARG A 267 -5.84 -14.56 -5.86
C ARG A 267 -4.80 -13.93 -6.78
N GLY A 268 -3.73 -14.65 -7.08
CA GLY A 268 -2.62 -14.08 -7.84
C GLY A 268 -3.00 -13.69 -9.27
N GLU A 269 -3.97 -14.41 -9.84
CA GLU A 269 -4.50 -14.22 -11.18
C GLU A 269 -5.18 -12.84 -11.35
N GLU A 270 -5.65 -12.24 -10.25
CA GLU A 270 -6.24 -10.90 -10.24
C GLU A 270 -5.21 -9.83 -10.66
N TYR A 271 -3.92 -10.12 -10.62
CA TYR A 271 -2.85 -9.15 -10.90
C TYR A 271 -2.12 -9.42 -12.23
N ASP A 272 -2.39 -10.53 -12.92
CA ASP A 272 -1.66 -10.92 -14.14
C ASP A 272 -1.83 -9.89 -15.27
N PHE A 273 -2.97 -9.20 -15.31
CA PHE A 273 -3.21 -8.11 -16.26
C PHE A 273 -2.26 -6.92 -16.06
N LEU A 274 -1.80 -6.66 -14.83
CA LEU A 274 -0.83 -5.61 -14.54
C LEU A 274 0.52 -5.94 -15.17
N TYR A 275 0.94 -7.21 -15.16
CA TYR A 275 2.15 -7.63 -15.84
C TYR A 275 2.08 -7.36 -17.35
N ARG A 276 0.95 -7.72 -17.98
CA ARG A 276 0.69 -7.41 -19.40
C ARG A 276 0.78 -5.90 -19.70
N LYS A 277 0.29 -5.05 -18.79
CA LYS A 277 0.42 -3.58 -18.92
C LYS A 277 1.86 -3.11 -18.76
N ILE A 278 2.61 -3.66 -17.79
CA ILE A 278 4.02 -3.32 -17.58
C ILE A 278 4.85 -3.59 -18.84
N VAL A 279 4.64 -4.73 -19.51
CA VAL A 279 5.42 -5.11 -20.70
C VAL A 279 4.94 -4.44 -21.99
N SER A 280 3.73 -3.87 -22.02
CA SER A 280 3.16 -3.23 -23.22
C SER A 280 3.45 -1.73 -23.35
N ILE A 281 3.85 -1.05 -22.27
CA ILE A 281 4.26 0.36 -22.36
C ILE A 281 5.63 0.43 -23.07
N PRO A 282 5.75 1.09 -24.24
CA PRO A 282 7.02 1.23 -24.94
C PRO A 282 8.02 2.04 -24.10
N THR A 283 9.27 1.59 -24.04
CA THR A 283 10.34 2.20 -23.20
C THR A 283 11.42 2.86 -24.06
N GLY A 284 10.97 3.57 -25.09
CA GLY A 284 11.80 4.29 -26.05
C GLY A 284 10.95 4.93 -27.15
N CYS A 285 11.60 5.56 -28.13
CA CYS A 285 10.94 6.24 -29.27
C CYS A 285 10.34 5.25 -30.32
N GLY A 286 10.05 4.00 -29.93
CA GLY A 286 9.57 2.93 -30.80
C GLY A 286 9.73 1.55 -30.15
N ILE A 287 9.06 0.54 -30.74
CA ILE A 287 8.84 -0.82 -30.18
C ILE A 287 10.12 -1.61 -29.84
N ARG A 288 11.34 -1.21 -30.26
CA ARG A 288 12.58 -1.98 -30.02
C ARG A 288 13.89 -1.18 -29.85
N CYS A 289 13.86 0.07 -29.39
CA CYS A 289 15.10 0.84 -29.18
C CYS A 289 15.32 1.15 -27.68
N HIS A 290 16.42 0.65 -27.12
CA HIS A 290 16.87 0.74 -25.71
C HIS A 290 16.45 2.04 -24.99
N THR A 291 15.75 1.99 -23.85
CA THR A 291 16.34 1.86 -22.50
C THR A 291 15.28 1.61 -21.41
N SER A 292 15.54 0.57 -20.62
CA SER A 292 15.13 0.36 -19.23
C SER A 292 13.69 0.72 -18.84
N ASN A 293 12.75 -0.22 -19.03
CA ASN A 293 11.45 -0.19 -18.35
C ASN A 293 11.66 0.13 -16.86
N PRO A 294 11.04 1.15 -16.28
CA PRO A 294 11.30 1.52 -14.88
C PRO A 294 10.90 0.42 -13.89
N PHE A 295 10.24 -0.66 -14.33
CA PHE A 295 10.01 -1.87 -13.56
C PHE A 295 11.11 -2.94 -13.72
N PHE A 296 11.92 -2.86 -14.78
CA PHE A 296 12.99 -3.82 -15.11
C PHE A 296 14.41 -3.20 -15.18
N ALA A 297 14.52 -1.86 -15.10
CA ALA A 297 15.76 -1.12 -14.99
C ALA A 297 16.41 -1.40 -13.63
N ASN A 298 17.71 -1.71 -13.62
CA ASN A 298 18.51 -1.79 -12.40
C ASN A 298 18.60 -0.42 -11.71
#